data_AF-A0A3M1GGW6-F1
#
_entry.id   AF-A0A3M1GGW6-F1
#
_cell.length_a   1.000
_cell.length_b   1.000
_cell.length_c   1.000
_cell.angle_alpha   90.00
_cell.angle_beta   90.00
_cell.angle_gamma   90.00
#
_symmetry.space_group_name_H-M   'P 1'
#
loop_
_entity.id
_entity.type
_entity.pdbx_description
1 polymer ?
#
loop_
_entity_poly.entity_id
_entity_poly.type
_entity_poly.pdbx_seq_one_letter_code
_entity_poly.pdbx_strand_id
1 'polypeptide(L)'
;MGDAGGVGPEVALKAASREDLRSLASMVLIGDRRVFEEASRACGLSIEGIEIKEVCTLEEFQKGKPTASSGRAAFECIKRALDGCLKGEFDAMVTAPISKEALRMAG
;
A
#
# COMPACT_ATOMS: atom_id res chain seq x y z
N MET A 1 0.01 -0.01 1.30
CA MET A 1 -0.29 -0.88 0.15
C MET A 1 -1.08 -2.12 0.57
N GLY A 2 -0.60 -2.88 1.56
CA GLY A 2 -1.15 -4.20 1.85
C GLY A 2 -0.51 -5.24 0.93
N ASP A 3 -1.21 -6.32 0.61
CA ASP A 3 -0.77 -7.28 -0.40
C ASP A 3 -0.99 -6.72 -1.82
N ALA A 4 0.06 -6.67 -2.64
CA ALA A 4 0.00 -6.15 -4.01
C ALA A 4 -0.96 -6.94 -4.92
N GLY A 5 -1.07 -8.25 -4.71
CA GLY A 5 -2.02 -9.11 -5.43
C GLY A 5 -3.44 -9.04 -4.89
N GLY A 6 -3.64 -8.45 -3.71
CA GLY A 6 -4.95 -8.25 -3.10
C GLY A 6 -5.65 -6.98 -3.56
N VAL A 7 -6.71 -6.61 -2.83
CA VAL A 7 -7.51 -5.38 -3.03
C VAL A 7 -6.97 -4.17 -2.25
N GLY A 8 -5.92 -4.36 -1.46
CA GLY A 8 -5.36 -3.34 -0.59
C GLY A 8 -4.94 -2.06 -1.32
N PRO A 9 -4.22 -2.14 -2.46
CA PRO A 9 -3.86 -0.98 -3.26
C PRO A 9 -5.07 -0.16 -3.71
N GLU A 10 -6.13 -0.81 -4.18
CA GLU A 10 -7.36 -0.19 -4.68
C GLU A 10 -8.14 0.52 -3.57
N VAL A 11 -8.27 -0.12 -2.41
CA VAL A 11 -8.96 0.46 -1.25
C VAL A 11 -8.17 1.65 -0.70
N ALA A 12 -6.85 1.52 -0.60
CA ALA A 12 -5.98 2.60 -0.14
C ALA A 12 -6.03 3.80 -1.09
N LEU A 13 -6.01 3.56 -2.40
CA LEU A 13 -6.14 4.61 -3.40
C LEU A 13 -7.49 5.31 -3.32
N LYS A 14 -8.60 4.55 -3.24
CA LYS A 14 -9.95 5.11 -3.06
C LYS A 14 -10.06 5.99 -1.83
N ALA A 15 -9.49 5.56 -0.70
CA ALA A 15 -9.45 6.37 0.51
C ALA A 15 -8.63 7.65 0.31
N ALA A 16 -7.45 7.55 -0.29
CA ALA A 16 -6.58 8.69 -0.57
C ALA A 16 -7.15 9.66 -1.63
N SER A 17 -8.10 9.24 -2.46
CA SER A 17 -8.78 10.09 -3.46
C SER A 17 -10.03 10.80 -2.93
N ARG A 18 -10.50 10.49 -1.72
CA ARG A 18 -11.73 11.04 -1.14
C ARG A 18 -11.51 12.40 -0.48
N GLU A 19 -12.22 13.44 -0.94
CA GLU A 19 -12.11 14.80 -0.39
C GLU A 19 -12.52 14.90 1.08
N ASP A 20 -13.55 14.14 1.50
CA ASP A 20 -14.00 14.10 2.88
C ASP A 20 -12.91 13.53 3.81
N LEU A 21 -12.07 12.62 3.32
CA LEU A 21 -10.93 12.10 4.10
C LEU A 21 -9.70 12.99 4.02
N ARG A 22 -9.44 13.61 2.86
CA ARG A 22 -8.33 14.57 2.68
C ARG A 22 -8.46 15.81 3.57
N SER A 23 -9.69 16.21 3.91
CA SER A 23 -9.93 17.32 4.84
C SER A 23 -9.69 16.95 6.30
N LEU A 24 -9.68 15.66 6.63
CA LEU A 24 -9.46 15.16 8.00
C LEU A 24 -8.00 14.78 8.27
N ALA A 25 -7.27 14.32 7.26
CA ALA A 25 -5.88 13.89 7.41
C ALA A 25 -5.07 14.03 6.11
N SER A 26 -3.80 14.42 6.25
CA SER A 26 -2.80 14.27 5.20
C SER A 26 -2.35 12.81 5.13
N MET A 27 -2.59 12.15 4.00
CA MET A 27 -2.33 10.73 3.82
C MET A 27 -1.11 10.48 2.93
N VAL A 28 -0.26 9.55 3.34
CA VAL A 28 0.87 9.04 2.55
C VAL A 28 0.66 7.55 2.28
N LEU A 29 0.69 7.16 1.00
CA LEU A 29 0.62 5.76 0.61
C LEU A 29 2.00 5.12 0.61
N ILE A 30 2.22 4.12 1.46
CA ILE A 30 3.49 3.38 1.53
C ILE A 30 3.39 2.10 0.68
N GLY A 31 4.28 1.93 -0.30
CA GLY A 31 4.33 0.76 -1.17
C GLY A 31 5.04 0.98 -2.50
N ASP A 32 4.93 0.03 -3.43
CA ASP A 32 5.45 0.16 -4.79
C ASP A 32 4.52 1.05 -5.64
N ARG A 33 5.08 2.06 -6.29
CA ARG A 33 4.34 2.98 -7.17
C ARG A 33 3.63 2.25 -8.32
N ARG A 34 4.26 1.25 -8.93
CA ARG A 34 3.69 0.50 -10.06
C ARG A 34 2.43 -0.26 -9.67
N VAL A 35 2.36 -0.72 -8.42
CA VAL A 35 1.16 -1.38 -7.88
C VAL A 35 0.01 -0.37 -7.72
N PHE A 36 0.31 0.87 -7.28
CA PHE A 36 -0.70 1.93 -7.20
C PHE A 36 -1.12 2.46 -8.58
N GLU A 37 -0.21 2.51 -9.56
CA GLU A 37 -0.54 2.84 -10.95
C GLU A 37 -1.48 1.80 -11.58
N GLU A 38 -1.24 0.51 -11.32
CA GLU A 38 -2.15 -0.55 -11.73
C GLU A 38 -3.52 -0.43 -11.04
N ALA A 39 -3.54 -0.14 -9.74
CA ALA A 39 -4.78 0.10 -8.99
C ALA A 39 -5.55 1.33 -9.51
N SER A 40 -4.83 2.38 -9.91
CA SER A 40 -5.35 3.60 -10.52
C SER A 40 -6.05 3.30 -11.85
N ARG A 41 -5.39 2.54 -12.74
CA ARG A 41 -6.00 2.05 -13.99
C ARG A 41 -7.25 1.22 -13.72
N ALA A 42 -7.17 0.26 -12.79
CA ALA A 42 -8.29 -0.63 -12.47
C ALA A 42 -9.49 0.10 -11.85
N CYS A 43 -9.27 1.18 -11.08
CA CYS A 43 -10.32 1.93 -10.41
C CYS A 43 -10.81 3.17 -11.19
N GLY A 44 -10.12 3.57 -12.27
CA GLY A 44 -10.37 4.84 -12.95
C GLY A 44 -10.09 6.07 -12.06
N LEU A 45 -9.07 5.99 -11.20
CA LEU A 45 -8.68 7.05 -10.27
C LEU A 45 -7.32 7.63 -10.62
N SER A 46 -7.07 8.91 -10.31
CA SER A 46 -5.75 9.51 -10.46
C SER A 46 -4.90 9.33 -9.21
N ILE A 47 -3.59 9.12 -9.40
CA ILE A 47 -2.57 9.19 -8.33
C ILE A 47 -1.97 10.60 -8.19
N GLU A 48 -2.35 11.54 -9.05
CA GLU A 48 -1.86 12.92 -8.97
C GLU A 48 -2.28 13.57 -7.65
N GLY A 49 -1.32 14.25 -7.01
CA GLY A 49 -1.52 14.88 -5.70
C GLY A 49 -1.63 13.89 -4.54
N ILE A 50 -1.40 12.59 -4.75
CA ILE A 50 -1.27 11.60 -3.68
C ILE A 50 0.21 11.34 -3.42
N GLU A 51 0.65 11.57 -2.18
CA GLU A 51 2.01 11.26 -1.78
C GLU A 51 2.19 9.73 -1.69
N ILE A 52 3.16 9.21 -2.44
CA ILE A 52 3.52 7.79 -2.43
C ILE A 52 4.97 7.66 -1.97
N LYS A 53 5.18 6.90 -0.90
CA LYS A 53 6.50 6.60 -0.35
C LYS A 53 6.92 5.19 -0.73
N GLU A 54 7.88 5.13 -1.66
CA GLU A 54 8.38 3.88 -2.21
C GLU A 54 9.33 3.18 -1.23
N VAL A 55 9.04 1.90 -0.95
CA VAL A 55 9.77 1.07 0.02
C VAL A 55 10.14 -0.30 -0.53
N CYS A 56 9.59 -0.66 -1.67
CA CYS A 56 9.79 -1.94 -2.31
C CYS A 56 9.59 -1.80 -3.83
N THR A 57 10.19 -2.74 -4.55
CA THR A 57 10.10 -2.83 -6.01
C THR A 57 9.73 -4.28 -6.34
N LEU A 58 8.48 -4.51 -6.72
CA LEU A 58 7.94 -5.78 -7.18
C LEU A 58 8.09 -5.91 -8.69
N GLU A 59 9.00 -6.74 -9.17
CA GLU A 59 9.15 -6.98 -10.62
C GLU A 59 7.87 -7.55 -11.24
N GLU A 60 7.23 -8.47 -10.54
CA GLU A 60 5.97 -9.08 -10.95
C GLU A 60 5.04 -9.32 -9.75
N PHE A 61 3.74 -9.15 -9.98
CA PHE A 61 2.67 -9.54 -9.07
C PHE A 61 1.43 -9.95 -9.86
N GLN A 62 0.63 -10.86 -9.31
CA GLN A 62 -0.60 -11.33 -9.95
C GLN A 62 -1.80 -11.03 -9.05
N LYS A 63 -2.84 -10.41 -9.63
CA LYS A 63 -4.10 -10.16 -8.92
C LYS A 63 -4.76 -11.47 -8.51
N GLY A 64 -5.27 -11.50 -7.27
CA GLY A 64 -5.92 -12.66 -6.66
C GLY A 64 -4.98 -13.80 -6.26
N LYS A 65 -3.65 -13.65 -6.41
CA LYS A 65 -2.69 -14.70 -6.08
C LYS A 65 -1.59 -14.18 -5.14
N PRO A 66 -1.54 -14.66 -3.89
CA PRO A 66 -0.46 -14.32 -2.98
C PRO A 66 0.87 -14.91 -3.46
N THR A 67 1.97 -14.18 -3.26
CA THR A 67 3.33 -14.65 -3.57
C THR A 67 4.28 -14.32 -2.42
N ALA A 68 5.43 -14.99 -2.37
CA ALA A 68 6.48 -14.64 -1.41
C ALA A 68 6.96 -13.18 -1.58
N SER A 69 7.03 -12.70 -2.82
CA SER A 69 7.40 -11.31 -3.13
C SER A 69 6.35 -10.32 -2.62
N SER A 70 5.05 -10.59 -2.83
CA SER A 70 3.98 -9.72 -2.34
C SER A 70 3.92 -9.70 -0.81
N GLY A 71 4.19 -10.85 -0.17
CA GLY A 71 4.31 -10.96 1.29
C GLY A 71 5.47 -10.14 1.84
N ARG A 72 6.66 -10.23 1.23
CA ARG A 72 7.82 -9.45 1.62
C ARG A 72 7.58 -7.95 1.45
N ALA A 73 7.01 -7.54 0.32
CA ALA A 73 6.65 -6.15 0.08
C ALA A 73 5.62 -5.62 1.10
N ALA A 74 4.60 -6.41 1.43
CA ALA A 74 3.61 -6.04 2.45
C ALA A 74 4.27 -5.86 3.83
N PHE A 75 5.20 -6.74 4.20
CA PHE A 75 5.97 -6.63 5.44
C PHE A 75 6.84 -5.37 5.47
N GLU A 76 7.60 -5.07 4.41
CA GLU A 76 8.41 -3.86 4.33
C GLU A 76 7.56 -2.59 4.43
N CYS A 77 6.37 -2.58 3.83
CA CYS A 77 5.42 -1.47 3.99
C CYS A 77 5.00 -1.26 5.45
N ILE A 78 4.63 -2.35 6.14
CA ILE A 78 4.22 -2.30 7.55
C ILE A 78 5.38 -1.82 8.42
N LYS A 79 6.58 -2.37 8.21
CA LYS A 79 7.78 -1.99 8.95
C LYS A 79 8.11 -0.51 8.75
N ARG A 80 8.06 0.00 7.52
CA ARG A 80 8.32 1.42 7.26
C ARG A 80 7.29 2.35 7.92
N ALA A 81 6.01 1.97 7.86
CA ALA A 81 4.93 2.73 8.47
C ALA A 81 5.08 2.77 10.00
N LEU A 82 5.38 1.61 10.61
CA LEU A 82 5.65 1.46 12.03
C LEU A 82 6.85 2.31 12.46
N ASP A 83 7.98 2.19 11.76
CA ASP A 83 9.18 2.97 12.04
C ASP A 83 8.91 4.48 11.93
N GLY A 84 8.08 4.90 10.98
CA GLY A 84 7.66 6.29 10.84
C GLY A 84 6.83 6.77 12.02
N CYS A 85 5.87 5.96 12.48
CA CYS A 85 5.06 6.29 13.66
C CYS A 85 5.93 6.38 14.94
N LEU A 86 6.83 5.41 15.14
CA LEU A 86 7.73 5.40 16.31
C LEU A 86 8.69 6.59 16.34
N LYS A 87 9.05 7.13 15.16
CA LYS A 87 9.93 8.31 15.03
C LYS A 87 9.16 9.63 15.04
N GLY A 88 7.84 9.61 15.16
CA GLY A 88 7.00 10.82 15.06
C GLY A 88 6.94 11.42 13.65
N GLU A 89 7.29 10.65 12.61
CA GLU A 89 7.13 11.05 11.21
C GLU A 89 5.66 10.98 10.77
N PHE A 90 4.91 10.03 11.32
CA PHE A 90 3.47 9.86 11.09
C PHE A 90 2.75 9.80 12.44
N ASP A 91 1.58 10.40 12.53
CA ASP A 91 0.76 10.36 13.75
C ASP A 91 0.08 9.00 13.95
N ALA A 92 -0.19 8.29 12.85
CA ALA A 92 -0.85 7.00 12.85
C ALA A 92 -0.52 6.20 11.58
N MET A 93 -0.80 4.90 11.61
CA MET A 93 -0.78 4.04 10.43
C MET A 93 -2.09 3.26 10.27
N VAL A 94 -2.52 3.08 9.03
CA VAL A 94 -3.67 2.24 8.65
C VAL A 94 -3.18 1.14 7.72
N THR A 95 -3.37 -0.11 8.12
CA THR A 95 -2.97 -1.27 7.31
C THR A 95 -4.08 -1.66 6.36
N ALA A 96 -3.81 -1.58 5.06
CA ALA A 96 -4.64 -2.24 4.05
C ALA A 96 -4.56 -3.77 4.20
N PRO A 97 -5.54 -4.55 3.71
CA PRO A 97 -5.55 -6.00 3.84
C PRO A 97 -4.26 -6.67 3.34
N ILE A 98 -3.80 -7.66 4.10
CA ILE A 98 -2.61 -8.47 3.80
C ILE A 98 -2.98 -9.95 3.75
N SER A 99 -2.25 -10.73 2.94
CA SER A 99 -2.38 -12.18 2.94
C SER A 99 -1.44 -12.81 3.97
N LYS A 100 -2.00 -13.54 4.94
CA LYS A 100 -1.20 -14.35 5.88
C LYS A 100 -0.44 -15.47 5.16
N GLU A 101 -0.98 -15.97 4.06
CA GLU A 101 -0.32 -16.96 3.22
C GLU A 101 0.91 -16.36 2.54
N ALA A 102 0.80 -15.17 1.94
CA ALA A 102 1.94 -14.47 1.33
C ALA A 102 3.04 -14.19 2.37
N LEU A 103 2.65 -13.73 3.57
CA LEU A 103 3.60 -13.51 4.67
C LEU A 103 4.35 -14.78 5.05
N ARG A 104 3.65 -15.92 5.22
CA ARG A 104 4.30 -17.21 5.51
C ARG A 104 5.26 -17.66 4.41
N MET A 105 4.94 -17.37 3.15
CA MET A 105 5.84 -17.66 2.03
C MET A 105 7.09 -16.77 2.04
N ALA A 106 7.00 -15.58 2.63
CA ALA A 106 8.08 -14.59 2.63
C ALA A 106 9.19 -14.86 3.67
N GLY A 107 8.88 -15.68 4.70
CA GLY A 107 9.76 -16.03 5.81
C GLY A 107 9.24 -15.52 7.15
#